data_AF-A0A7R9MC74-F1
#
_entry.id   AF-A0A7R9MC74-F1
#
_cell.length_a   1.000
_cell.length_b   1.000
_cell.length_c   1.000
_cell.angle_alpha   90.00
_cell.angle_beta   90.00
_cell.angle_gamma   90.00
#
_symmetry.space_group_name_H-M   'P 1'
#
loop_
_entity.id
_entity.type
_entity.pdbx_description
1 polymer ?
#
loop_
_entity_poly.entity_id
_entity_poly.type
_entity_poly.pdbx_seq_one_letter_code
_entity_poly.pdbx_strand_id
1 'polypeptide(L)'
;MDKYTLFVTALMRSTTWFMICMRASVNLHNSIFTRLMRAPIAVFDNKPVGQMLNRFSKDMGTVDEMLPFTGFDLNIMLLEAMGIIITVDIVNVYLIIPARSPVFTHVSTTLNGLVSVRAYGAQEAFERQYYVYQNDHTATWFLFVCASRSLGLIMDWLGVGYILVIAVVMMVFPEQIGNGGSAGLALSSVSKK
;
A
#
# COMPACT_ATOMS: atom_id res chain seq x y z
N MET A 1 20.30 8.87 -5.04
CA MET A 1 20.09 7.41 -5.14
C MET A 1 20.57 6.96 -6.49
N ASP A 2 21.57 6.10 -6.52
CA ASP A 2 22.19 5.68 -7.78
C ASP A 2 21.30 4.69 -8.53
N LYS A 3 21.31 4.77 -9.86
CA LYS A 3 20.55 3.87 -10.76
C LYS A 3 20.81 2.38 -10.45
N TYR A 4 22.02 2.08 -9.96
CA TYR A 4 22.43 0.74 -9.55
C TYR A 4 21.68 0.25 -8.30
N THR A 5 21.41 1.11 -7.33
CA THR A 5 20.66 0.73 -6.11
C THR A 5 19.23 0.37 -6.45
N LEU A 6 18.56 1.15 -7.31
CA LEU A 6 17.21 0.85 -7.80
C LEU A 6 17.15 -0.46 -8.58
N PHE A 7 18.15 -0.72 -9.41
CA PHE A 7 18.23 -1.95 -10.17
C PHE A 7 18.42 -3.17 -9.26
N VAL A 8 19.33 -3.08 -8.28
CA VAL A 8 19.61 -4.18 -7.33
C VAL A 8 18.41 -4.49 -6.44
N THR A 9 17.70 -3.47 -5.94
CA THR A 9 16.49 -3.69 -5.12
C THR A 9 15.36 -4.29 -5.95
N ALA A 10 15.19 -3.88 -7.21
CA ALA A 10 14.22 -4.47 -8.12
C ALA A 10 14.51 -5.96 -8.39
N LEU A 11 15.79 -6.32 -8.57
CA LEU A 11 16.20 -7.70 -8.81
C LEU A 11 16.00 -8.61 -7.58
N MET A 12 16.33 -8.10 -6.39
CA MET A 12 16.07 -8.79 -5.13
C MET A 12 14.58 -9.00 -4.88
N ARG A 13 13.75 -7.99 -5.19
CA ARG A 13 12.27 -8.08 -5.08
C ARG A 13 11.73 -9.18 -6.00
N SER A 14 12.11 -9.16 -7.27
CA SER A 14 11.63 -10.15 -8.27
C SER A 14 11.99 -11.57 -7.87
N THR A 15 13.22 -11.80 -7.40
CA THR A 15 13.70 -13.14 -7.01
C THR A 15 13.00 -13.63 -5.74
N THR A 16 12.83 -12.77 -4.74
CA THR A 16 12.18 -13.13 -3.47
C THR A 16 10.70 -13.47 -3.69
N TRP A 17 10.00 -12.66 -4.50
CA TRP A 17 8.60 -12.90 -4.84
C TRP A 17 8.40 -14.23 -5.57
N PHE A 18 9.25 -14.49 -6.57
CA PHE A 18 9.22 -15.75 -7.31
C PHE A 18 9.42 -16.96 -6.38
N MET A 19 10.37 -16.89 -5.44
CA MET A 19 10.60 -17.97 -4.47
C MET A 19 9.41 -18.18 -3.52
N ILE A 20 8.73 -17.11 -3.09
CA ILE A 20 7.55 -17.20 -2.23
C ILE A 20 6.41 -17.88 -2.98
N CYS A 21 6.13 -17.48 -4.23
CA CYS A 21 5.10 -18.09 -5.06
C CYS A 21 5.37 -19.58 -5.32
N MET A 22 6.61 -19.93 -5.67
CA MET A 22 7.00 -21.32 -5.90
C MET A 22 6.84 -22.18 -4.64
N ARG A 23 7.23 -21.66 -3.47
CA ARG A 23 7.04 -22.37 -2.19
C ARG A 23 5.56 -22.52 -1.83
N ALA A 24 4.75 -21.48 -2.07
CA ALA A 24 3.32 -21.51 -1.80
C ALA A 24 2.60 -22.55 -2.70
N SER A 25 2.91 -22.58 -4.00
CA SER A 25 2.37 -23.55 -4.95
C SER A 25 2.73 -25.00 -4.56
N VAL A 26 4.00 -25.28 -4.27
CA VAL A 26 4.45 -26.62 -3.83
C VAL A 26 3.74 -27.05 -2.53
N ASN A 27 3.61 -26.15 -1.56
CA ASN A 27 2.91 -26.46 -0.30
C ASN A 27 1.41 -26.71 -0.52
N LEU A 28 0.77 -25.95 -1.40
CA LEU A 28 -0.63 -26.15 -1.76
C LEU A 28 -0.84 -27.50 -2.44
N HIS A 29 0.02 -27.87 -3.41
CA HIS A 29 -0.04 -29.15 -4.11
C HIS A 29 0.13 -30.33 -3.15
N ASN A 30 1.10 -30.25 -2.24
CA ASN A 30 1.31 -31.27 -1.21
C ASN A 30 0.11 -31.40 -0.26
N SER A 31 -0.53 -30.28 0.10
CA SER A 31 -1.72 -30.28 0.94
C SER A 31 -2.93 -30.91 0.25
N ILE A 32 -3.17 -30.56 -1.03
CA ILE A 32 -4.28 -31.14 -1.80
C ILE A 32 -4.06 -32.63 -2.04
N PHE A 33 -2.83 -33.04 -2.40
CA PHE A 33 -2.48 -34.45 -2.58
C PHE A 33 -2.68 -35.26 -1.29
N THR A 34 -2.23 -34.73 -0.15
CA THR A 34 -2.42 -35.39 1.15
C THR A 34 -3.90 -35.54 1.51
N ARG A 35 -4.72 -34.53 1.21
CA ARG A 35 -6.18 -34.56 1.44
C ARG A 35 -6.89 -35.54 0.50
N LEU A 36 -6.45 -35.64 -0.75
CA LEU A 36 -6.95 -36.60 -1.72
C LEU A 36 -6.72 -38.05 -1.25
N MET A 37 -5.51 -38.34 -0.77
CA MET A 37 -5.15 -39.67 -0.26
C MET A 37 -5.90 -40.09 1.02
N ARG A 38 -6.46 -39.13 1.76
CA ARG A 38 -7.23 -39.36 3.00
C ARG A 38 -8.74 -39.33 2.80
N ALA A 39 -9.22 -39.05 1.59
CA ALA A 39 -10.64 -38.97 1.31
C ALA A 39 -11.30 -40.37 1.33
N PRO A 40 -12.54 -40.50 1.84
CA PRO A 40 -13.24 -41.79 1.87
C PRO A 40 -13.57 -42.27 0.45
N ILE A 41 -13.43 -43.58 0.22
CA ILE A 41 -13.61 -44.23 -1.10
C ILE A 41 -14.98 -43.91 -1.74
N ALA A 42 -16.03 -43.73 -0.94
CA ALA A 42 -17.38 -43.35 -1.39
C ALA A 42 -17.44 -42.03 -2.20
N VAL A 43 -16.44 -41.15 -2.06
CA VAL A 43 -16.32 -39.91 -2.86
C VAL A 43 -15.86 -40.20 -4.30
N PHE A 44 -15.13 -41.29 -4.50
CA PHE A 44 -14.58 -41.71 -5.79
C PHE A 44 -15.55 -42.60 -6.58
N ASP A 45 -16.47 -43.30 -5.91
CA ASP A 45 -17.49 -44.15 -6.57
C ASP A 45 -18.59 -43.33 -7.27
N ASN A 46 -18.90 -42.14 -6.75
CA ASN A 46 -19.98 -41.29 -7.27
C ASN A 46 -19.51 -40.28 -8.33
N LYS A 47 -18.21 -40.15 -8.61
CA LYS A 47 -17.68 -39.16 -9.56
C LYS A 47 -16.63 -39.79 -10.49
N PRO A 48 -16.80 -39.69 -11.83
CA PRO A 48 -15.81 -40.20 -12.76
C PRO A 48 -14.47 -39.50 -12.55
N VAL A 49 -13.38 -40.27 -12.50
CA VAL A 49 -12.01 -39.79 -12.25
C VAL A 49 -11.62 -38.63 -13.18
N GLY A 50 -12.07 -38.67 -14.45
CA GLY A 50 -11.84 -37.59 -15.41
C GLY A 50 -12.44 -36.24 -15.00
N GLN A 51 -13.58 -36.21 -14.32
CA GLN A 51 -14.19 -34.97 -13.84
C GLN A 51 -13.45 -34.41 -12.62
N MET A 52 -12.95 -35.28 -11.76
CA MET A 52 -12.13 -34.90 -10.60
C MET A 52 -10.78 -34.33 -11.06
N LEU A 53 -10.14 -34.99 -12.03
CA LEU A 53 -8.88 -34.54 -12.63
C LEU A 53 -9.06 -33.22 -13.40
N ASN A 54 -10.12 -33.08 -14.18
CA ASN A 54 -10.42 -31.85 -14.92
C ASN A 54 -10.65 -30.66 -13.98
N ARG A 55 -11.36 -30.88 -12.86
CA ARG A 55 -11.57 -29.84 -11.85
C ARG A 55 -10.28 -29.48 -11.12
N PHE A 56 -9.51 -30.49 -10.70
CA PHE A 56 -8.21 -30.28 -10.06
C PHE A 56 -7.26 -29.52 -10.97
N SER A 57 -7.11 -29.90 -12.24
CA SER A 57 -6.23 -29.24 -13.20
C SER A 57 -6.66 -27.80 -13.51
N LYS A 58 -7.97 -27.53 -13.55
CA LYS A 58 -8.51 -26.19 -13.81
C LYS A 58 -8.34 -25.27 -12.60
N ASP A 59 -8.67 -25.76 -11.41
CA ASP A 59 -8.55 -24.98 -10.17
C ASP A 59 -7.06 -24.71 -9.87
N MET A 60 -6.18 -25.68 -10.12
CA MET A 60 -4.74 -25.53 -9.92
C MET A 60 -4.13 -24.54 -10.92
N GLY A 61 -4.49 -24.65 -12.21
CA GLY A 61 -4.04 -23.69 -13.23
C GLY A 61 -4.50 -22.26 -12.93
N THR A 62 -5.75 -22.09 -12.49
CA THR A 62 -6.30 -20.77 -12.14
C THR A 62 -5.55 -20.16 -10.94
N VAL A 63 -5.29 -20.95 -9.89
CA VAL A 63 -4.59 -20.48 -8.70
C VAL A 63 -3.12 -20.17 -8.99
N ASP A 64 -2.41 -21.06 -9.69
CA ASP A 64 -0.99 -20.87 -10.01
C ASP A 64 -0.75 -19.72 -11.00
N GLU A 65 -1.73 -19.38 -11.84
CA GLU A 65 -1.62 -18.25 -12.78
C GLU A 65 -2.00 -16.90 -12.13
N MET A 66 -3.05 -16.87 -11.30
CA MET A 66 -3.53 -15.61 -10.70
C MET A 66 -2.80 -15.18 -9.43
N LEU A 67 -2.32 -16.14 -8.63
CA LEU A 67 -1.66 -15.86 -7.35
C LEU A 67 -0.34 -15.07 -7.50
N PRO A 68 0.55 -15.38 -8.47
CA PRO A 68 1.77 -14.61 -8.66
C PRO A 68 1.52 -13.18 -9.13
N PHE A 69 0.52 -12.98 -10.01
CA PHE A 69 0.16 -11.66 -10.54
C PHE A 69 -0.44 -10.78 -9.44
N THR A 70 -1.53 -11.24 -8.83
CA THR A 70 -2.25 -10.49 -7.78
C THR A 70 -1.36 -10.23 -6.56
N GLY A 71 -0.54 -11.21 -6.18
CA GLY A 71 0.34 -11.05 -5.03
C GLY A 71 1.54 -10.13 -5.32
N PHE A 72 2.01 -10.05 -6.57
CA PHE A 72 3.03 -9.09 -6.95
C PHE A 72 2.52 -7.65 -6.83
N ASP A 73 1.28 -7.41 -7.28
CA ASP A 73 0.64 -6.10 -7.14
C ASP A 73 0.42 -5.72 -5.67
N LEU A 74 -0.02 -6.66 -4.82
CA LEU A 74 -0.10 -6.44 -3.37
C LEU A 74 1.28 -6.13 -2.76
N ASN A 75 2.34 -6.83 -3.18
CA ASN A 75 3.68 -6.56 -2.70
C ASN A 75 4.16 -5.16 -3.10
N ILE A 76 3.90 -4.74 -4.33
CA ILE A 76 4.21 -3.39 -4.81
C ILE A 76 3.46 -2.35 -3.98
N MET A 77 2.14 -2.49 -3.84
CA MET A 77 1.33 -1.51 -3.08
C MET A 77 1.78 -1.39 -1.62
N LEU A 78 2.15 -2.51 -0.98
CA LEU A 78 2.65 -2.50 0.41
C LEU A 78 4.00 -1.78 0.54
N LEU A 79 4.94 -2.04 -0.35
CA LEU A 79 6.27 -1.41 -0.31
C LEU A 79 6.18 0.09 -0.66
N GLU A 80 5.32 0.47 -1.60
CA GLU A 80 5.07 1.89 -1.93
C GLU A 80 4.42 2.61 -0.76
N ALA A 81 3.42 2.02 -0.10
CA ALA A 81 2.80 2.59 1.09
C ALA A 81 3.83 2.81 2.22
N MET A 82 4.73 1.85 2.45
CA MET A 82 5.82 2.01 3.42
C MET A 82 6.79 3.14 3.01
N GLY A 83 7.14 3.24 1.73
CA GLY A 83 8.01 4.31 1.22
C GLY A 83 7.42 5.70 1.40
N ILE A 84 6.11 5.85 1.19
CA ILE A 84 5.38 7.11 1.42
C ILE A 84 5.45 7.49 2.91
N ILE A 85 5.12 6.56 3.82
CA ILE A 85 5.14 6.81 5.27
C ILE A 85 6.53 7.26 5.71
N ILE A 86 7.58 6.52 5.35
CA ILE A 86 8.96 6.84 5.71
C ILE A 86 9.37 8.23 5.17
N THR A 87 9.02 8.54 3.92
CA THR A 87 9.38 9.83 3.32
C THR A 87 8.65 10.97 4.02
N VAL A 88 7.37 10.80 4.35
CA VAL A 88 6.56 11.78 5.07
C VAL A 88 7.13 12.04 6.47
N ASP A 89 7.53 11.00 7.19
CA ASP A 89 8.12 11.11 8.53
C ASP A 89 9.47 11.84 8.51
N ILE A 90 10.33 11.52 7.55
CA ILE A 90 11.62 12.19 7.36
C ILE A 90 11.39 13.68 7.06
N VAL A 91 10.52 13.98 6.10
CA VAL A 91 10.23 15.37 5.71
C VAL A 91 9.64 16.15 6.89
N ASN A 92 8.77 15.53 7.71
CA ASN A 92 8.21 16.14 8.91
C ASN A 92 9.30 16.55 9.91
N VAL A 93 10.24 15.63 10.20
CA VAL A 93 11.37 15.89 11.11
C VAL A 93 12.24 17.04 10.61
N TYR A 94 12.58 17.05 9.32
CA TYR A 94 13.46 18.09 8.76
C TYR A 94 12.81 19.47 8.62
N LEU A 95 11.49 19.53 8.40
CA LEU A 95 10.79 20.80 8.19
C LEU A 95 10.23 21.39 9.49
N ILE A 96 9.52 20.61 10.30
CA ILE A 96 8.69 21.17 11.40
C ILE A 96 9.50 21.45 12.67
N ILE A 97 10.51 20.62 12.97
CA ILE A 97 11.35 20.78 14.17
C ILE A 97 12.11 22.12 14.19
N PRO A 98 12.89 22.48 13.14
CA PRO A 98 13.64 23.74 13.13
C PRO A 98 12.73 24.97 13.10
N ALA A 99 11.54 24.88 12.51
CA ALA A 99 10.60 26.00 12.46
C ALA A 99 9.86 26.25 13.79
N ARG A 100 9.64 25.21 14.62
CA ARG A 100 9.02 25.37 15.96
C ARG A 100 9.96 25.96 17.00
N SER A 101 11.25 25.62 16.93
CA SER A 101 12.24 26.00 17.96
C SER A 101 12.33 27.52 18.20
N PRO A 102 12.45 28.39 17.18
CA PRO A 102 12.53 29.84 17.35
C PRO A 102 11.32 30.45 18.04
N VAL A 103 10.11 29.93 17.79
CA VAL A 103 8.87 30.41 18.42
C VAL A 103 8.93 30.19 19.93
N PHE A 104 9.32 28.99 20.38
CA PHE A 104 9.45 28.67 21.80
C PHE A 104 10.60 29.44 22.46
N THR A 105 11.76 29.51 21.81
CA THR A 105 12.90 30.28 22.31
C THR A 105 12.55 31.76 22.46
N HIS A 106 11.89 32.36 21.47
CA HIS A 106 11.49 33.78 21.52
C HIS A 106 10.47 34.06 22.62
N VAL A 107 9.51 33.16 22.86
CA VAL A 107 8.57 33.29 23.98
C VAL A 107 9.31 33.19 25.31
N SER A 108 10.22 32.23 25.45
CA SER A 108 11.03 32.06 26.67
C SER A 108 11.92 33.27 26.96
N THR A 109 12.61 33.82 25.96
CA THR A 109 13.43 35.02 26.13
C THR A 109 12.58 36.25 26.46
N THR A 110 11.41 36.38 25.83
CA THR A 110 10.46 37.47 26.12
C THR A 110 9.94 37.39 27.55
N LEU A 111 9.58 36.20 28.05
CA LEU A 111 9.10 36.01 29.42
C LEU A 111 10.17 36.37 30.46
N ASN A 112 11.41 35.92 30.26
CA ASN A 112 12.52 36.22 31.16
C ASN A 112 12.92 37.71 31.13
N GLY A 113 12.78 38.38 29.98
CA GLY A 113 13.14 39.79 29.77
C GLY A 113 11.99 40.79 29.81
N LEU A 114 10.77 40.37 30.18
CA LEU A 114 9.53 41.12 29.94
C LEU A 114 9.53 42.53 30.54
N VAL A 115 10.07 42.66 31.77
CA VAL A 115 10.17 43.95 32.46
C VAL A 115 11.05 44.92 31.67
N SER A 116 12.21 44.45 31.19
CA SER A 116 13.12 45.25 30.37
C SER A 116 12.47 45.66 29.04
N VAL A 117 11.80 44.73 28.35
CA VAL A 117 11.09 45.04 27.09
C VAL A 117 10.05 46.15 27.30
N ARG A 118 9.30 46.10 28.41
CA ARG A 118 8.32 47.13 28.76
C ARG A 118 8.97 48.45 29.17
N ALA A 119 10.07 48.41 29.92
CA ALA A 119 10.79 49.61 30.37
C ALA A 119 11.36 50.42 29.20
N TYR A 120 11.79 49.76 28.12
CA TYR A 120 12.32 50.41 26.92
C TYR A 120 11.27 50.69 25.83
N GLY A 121 10.01 50.33 26.02
CA GLY A 121 8.97 50.52 25.00
C GLY A 121 9.17 49.66 23.73
N ALA A 122 9.90 48.54 23.83
CA ALA A 122 10.32 47.72 22.69
C ALA A 122 9.30 46.62 22.29
N GLN A 123 8.07 46.67 22.79
CA GLN A 123 7.05 45.63 22.59
C GLN A 123 6.77 45.37 21.11
N GLU A 124 6.60 46.43 20.31
CA GLU A 124 6.24 46.34 18.89
C GLU A 124 7.32 45.62 18.06
N ALA A 125 8.60 45.82 18.41
CA ALA A 125 9.72 45.15 17.76
C ALA A 125 9.72 43.64 18.06
N PHE A 126 9.51 43.25 19.32
CA PHE A 126 9.41 41.85 19.73
C PHE A 126 8.17 41.17 19.13
N GLU A 127 7.04 41.87 19.07
CA GLU A 127 5.82 41.37 18.42
C GLU A 127 6.05 41.11 16.93
N ARG A 128 6.65 42.06 16.20
CA ARG A 128 6.98 41.87 14.78
C ARG A 128 7.90 40.67 14.57
N GLN A 129 8.90 40.49 15.43
CA GLN A 129 9.83 39.36 15.32
C GLN A 129 9.14 38.02 15.61
N TYR A 130 8.21 37.99 16.56
CA TYR A 130 7.37 36.82 16.82
C TYR A 130 6.48 36.47 15.62
N TYR A 131 5.86 37.47 14.96
CA TYR A 131 5.07 37.26 13.75
C TYR A 131 5.86 36.59 12.63
N VAL A 132 7.13 36.95 12.45
CA VAL A 132 7.99 36.31 11.43
C VAL A 132 8.21 34.83 11.75
N TYR A 133 8.59 34.50 12.99
CA TYR A 133 8.77 33.09 13.38
C TYR A 133 7.47 32.28 13.27
N GLN A 134 6.34 32.88 13.61
CA GLN A 134 5.03 32.24 13.48
C GLN A 134 4.67 32.00 12.00
N ASN A 135 4.96 32.98 11.13
CA ASN A 135 4.69 32.85 9.71
C ASN A 135 5.55 31.75 9.06
N ASP A 136 6.85 31.69 9.38
CA ASP A 136 7.74 30.64 8.88
C ASP A 136 7.30 29.24 9.36
N HIS A 137 6.93 29.12 10.64
CA HIS A 137 6.40 27.87 11.20
C HIS A 137 5.10 27.43 10.52
N THR A 138 4.17 28.37 10.35
CA THR A 138 2.84 28.09 9.76
C THR A 138 2.96 27.77 8.26
N ALA A 139 3.79 28.51 7.52
CA ALA A 139 4.04 28.27 6.10
C ALA A 139 4.66 26.88 5.87
N THR A 140 5.62 26.50 6.72
CA THR A 140 6.26 25.18 6.67
C THR A 140 5.25 24.05 6.93
N TRP A 141 4.37 24.23 7.92
CA TRP A 141 3.30 23.29 8.20
C TRP A 141 2.30 23.17 7.03
N PHE A 142 1.91 24.30 6.44
CA PHE A 142 0.97 24.32 5.32
C PHE A 142 1.55 23.62 4.07
N LEU A 143 2.82 23.88 3.75
CA LEU A 143 3.55 23.21 2.67
C LEU A 143 3.57 21.68 2.85
N PHE A 144 3.82 21.21 4.07
CA PHE A 144 3.75 19.78 4.38
C PHE A 144 2.37 19.19 4.10
N VAL A 145 1.30 19.84 4.59
CA VAL A 145 -0.08 19.38 4.37
C VAL A 145 -0.43 19.34 2.88
N CYS A 146 -0.10 20.39 2.13
CA CYS A 146 -0.33 20.43 0.69
C CYS A 146 0.44 19.32 -0.05
N ALA A 147 1.71 19.09 0.28
CA ALA A 147 2.52 18.04 -0.31
C ALA A 147 1.92 16.65 -0.06
N SER A 148 1.60 16.32 1.21
CA SER A 148 0.96 15.05 1.56
C SER A 148 -0.38 14.83 0.85
N ARG A 149 -1.20 15.89 0.71
CA ARG A 149 -2.47 15.82 -0.02
C ARG A 149 -2.29 15.60 -1.51
N SER A 150 -1.35 16.31 -2.13
CA SER A 150 -1.05 16.15 -3.55
C SER A 150 -0.55 14.74 -3.88
N LEU A 151 0.29 14.16 -3.01
CA LEU A 151 0.76 12.79 -3.14
C LEU A 151 -0.38 11.79 -2.98
N GLY A 152 -1.28 11.99 -2.01
CA GLY A 152 -2.50 11.19 -1.86
C GLY A 152 -3.35 11.19 -3.12
N LEU A 153 -3.61 12.36 -3.72
CA LEU A 153 -4.37 12.47 -4.96
C LEU A 153 -3.70 11.76 -6.14
N ILE A 154 -2.37 11.85 -6.26
CA ILE A 154 -1.63 11.13 -7.30
C ILE A 154 -1.79 9.62 -7.13
N MET A 155 -1.70 9.12 -5.90
CA MET A 155 -1.91 7.71 -5.59
C MET A 155 -3.34 7.26 -5.88
N ASP A 156 -4.34 8.08 -5.56
CA ASP A 156 -5.75 7.80 -5.87
C ASP A 156 -5.96 7.69 -7.39
N TRP A 157 -5.38 8.60 -8.17
CA TRP A 157 -5.47 8.55 -9.65
C TRP A 157 -4.77 7.33 -10.24
N LEU A 158 -3.61 6.94 -9.72
CA LEU A 158 -2.92 5.70 -10.11
C LEU A 158 -3.76 4.47 -9.75
N GLY A 159 -4.36 4.45 -8.56
CA GLY A 159 -5.27 3.38 -8.13
C GLY A 159 -6.51 3.25 -9.01
N VAL A 160 -7.13 4.37 -9.37
CA VAL A 160 -8.27 4.40 -10.30
C VAL A 160 -7.86 3.88 -11.68
N GLY A 161 -6.71 4.32 -12.20
CA GLY A 161 -6.20 3.85 -13.49
C GLY A 161 -5.92 2.34 -13.50
N TYR A 162 -5.30 1.83 -12.44
CA TYR A 162 -5.03 0.40 -12.27
C TYR A 162 -6.33 -0.43 -12.20
N ILE A 163 -7.30 0.00 -11.37
CA ILE A 163 -8.61 -0.69 -11.26
C ILE A 163 -9.35 -0.65 -12.60
N LEU A 164 -9.30 0.47 -13.32
CA LEU A 164 -9.91 0.59 -14.66
C LEU A 164 -9.29 -0.40 -15.64
N VAL A 165 -7.95 -0.51 -15.67
CA VAL A 165 -7.24 -1.46 -16.54
C VAL A 165 -7.64 -2.89 -16.21
N ILE A 166 -7.67 -3.27 -14.93
CA ILE A 166 -8.14 -4.60 -14.52
C ILE A 166 -9.58 -4.83 -14.95
N ALA A 167 -10.48 -3.87 -14.70
CA ALA A 167 -11.88 -3.99 -15.07
C ALA A 167 -12.06 -4.18 -16.59
N VAL A 168 -11.30 -3.44 -17.41
CA VAL A 168 -11.31 -3.58 -18.87
C VAL A 168 -10.73 -4.93 -19.30
N VAL A 169 -9.61 -5.37 -18.75
CA VAL A 169 -9.00 -6.69 -19.05
C VAL A 169 -9.98 -7.82 -18.71
N MET A 170 -10.66 -7.75 -17.56
CA MET A 170 -11.68 -8.70 -17.15
C MET A 170 -12.89 -8.72 -18.10
N MET A 171 -13.25 -7.57 -18.67
CA MET A 171 -14.36 -7.44 -19.62
C MET A 171 -14.00 -7.94 -21.03
N VAL A 172 -12.76 -7.72 -21.47
CA VAL A 172 -12.29 -8.08 -22.82
C VAL A 172 -11.88 -9.56 -22.92
N PHE A 173 -11.39 -10.18 -21.83
CA PHE A 173 -10.97 -11.59 -21.80
C PHE A 173 -11.78 -12.43 -20.80
N PRO A 174 -13.12 -12.54 -20.96
CA PRO A 174 -13.98 -13.25 -20.02
C PRO A 174 -13.77 -14.78 -20.00
N GLU A 175 -13.14 -15.36 -21.03
CA GLU A 175 -12.99 -16.82 -21.19
C GLU A 175 -11.72 -17.41 -20.56
N GLN A 176 -10.64 -16.62 -20.40
CA GLN A 176 -9.36 -17.10 -19.87
C GLN A 176 -9.28 -17.08 -18.34
N ILE A 177 -10.02 -16.18 -17.69
CA ILE A 177 -10.07 -16.01 -16.24
C ILE A 177 -11.34 -16.72 -15.78
N GLY A 178 -11.20 -17.98 -15.36
CA GLY A 178 -12.31 -18.88 -15.05
C GLY A 178 -13.56 -18.21 -14.44
N ASN A 179 -14.55 -17.94 -15.30
CA ASN A 179 -15.97 -17.89 -14.96
C ASN A 179 -16.35 -17.03 -13.72
N GLY A 180 -15.82 -15.81 -13.59
CA GLY A 180 -16.24 -14.87 -12.53
C GLY A 180 -17.74 -14.58 -12.52
N GLY A 181 -18.38 -14.60 -13.70
CA GLY A 181 -19.84 -14.53 -13.84
C GLY A 181 -20.57 -15.75 -13.24
N SER A 182 -19.98 -16.94 -13.29
CA SER A 182 -20.56 -18.12 -12.64
C SER A 182 -20.44 -18.12 -11.12
N ALA A 183 -19.44 -17.44 -10.54
CA ALA A 183 -19.34 -17.28 -9.09
C ALA A 183 -20.47 -16.39 -8.54
N GLY A 184 -20.76 -15.28 -9.24
CA GLY A 184 -21.91 -14.41 -8.93
C GLY A 184 -23.26 -15.11 -9.15
N LEU A 185 -23.41 -15.86 -10.25
CA LEU A 185 -24.60 -16.66 -10.52
C LEU A 185 -24.77 -17.83 -9.53
N ALA A 186 -23.67 -18.47 -9.09
CA ALA A 186 -23.70 -19.53 -8.09
C ALA A 186 -24.11 -19.02 -6.71
N LEU A 187 -23.56 -17.89 -6.25
CA LEU A 187 -23.98 -17.22 -5.00
C LEU A 187 -25.46 -16.79 -5.05
N SER A 188 -25.90 -16.23 -6.19
CA SER A 188 -27.31 -15.87 -6.43
C SER A 188 -28.24 -17.10 -6.41
N SER A 189 -27.79 -18.23 -6.96
CA SER A 189 -28.58 -19.47 -6.98
C SER A 189 -28.70 -20.15 -5.61
N VAL A 190 -27.73 -19.93 -4.71
CA VAL A 190 -27.75 -20.45 -3.34
C VAL A 190 -28.57 -19.55 -2.40
N SER A 191 -28.63 -18.24 -2.65
CA SER A 191 -29.44 -17.31 -1.84
C SER A 191 -30.95 -17.40 -2.09
N LYS A 192 -31.40 -18.17 -3.10
CA LYS A 192 -32.83 -18.36 -3.44
C LYS A 192 -33.39 -19.71 -2.99
N LYS A 193 -32.78 -20.38 -2.00
CA LYS A 193 -33.35 -21.55 -1.32
C LYS A 193 -33.35 -21.33 0.18
#